data_AF-A0A5Q0UGQ3-F1
#
_entry.id   AF-A0A5Q0UGQ3-F1
#
_cell.length_a   1.000
_cell.length_b   1.000
_cell.length_c   1.000
_cell.angle_alpha   90.00
_cell.angle_beta   90.00
_cell.angle_gamma   90.00
#
_symmetry.space_group_name_H-M   'P 1'
#
loop_
_entity.id
_entity.type
_entity.pdbx_description
1 polymer ?
#
loop_
_entity_poly.entity_id
_entity_poly.type
_entity_poly.pdbx_seq_one_letter_code
_entity_poly.pdbx_strand_id
1 'polypeptide(L)'
;MSRFWIGVGVVFVIGLLTIFSATGNTNAVYVNDLETECRGDRAESTSISLQQDNSIRFEGYFPVENTNSDMSFNYNGGSSMVLNVKSQNLAAPDFLWYDCLASGVYDIETSELNEGRYSVEIKHNGERVEKRIIRIKN
;
A
#
# COMPACT_ATOMS: atom_id res chain seq x y z
N MET A 1 18.06 49.94 -21.78
CA MET A 1 18.52 48.61 -21.34
C MET A 1 17.71 48.19 -20.10
N SER A 2 17.26 46.93 -20.07
CA SER A 2 16.59 46.14 -18.99
C SER A 2 15.41 46.78 -18.24
N ARG A 3 14.15 46.52 -18.61
CA ARG A 3 13.30 45.31 -18.37
C ARG A 3 12.85 45.13 -16.91
N PHE A 4 11.60 45.54 -16.68
CA PHE A 4 10.67 45.09 -15.64
C PHE A 4 10.58 43.55 -15.63
N TRP A 5 10.68 42.94 -14.47
CA TRP A 5 10.29 41.55 -14.25
C TRP A 5 9.07 41.53 -13.33
N ILE A 6 7.90 41.31 -13.94
CA ILE A 6 6.66 40.96 -13.26
C ILE A 6 6.77 39.47 -12.93
N GLY A 7 6.97 39.15 -11.65
CA GLY A 7 6.92 37.79 -11.15
C GLY A 7 5.47 37.32 -11.10
N VAL A 8 5.05 36.57 -12.12
CA VAL A 8 3.81 35.80 -12.11
C VAL A 8 4.02 34.63 -11.17
N GLY A 9 3.41 34.68 -9.98
CA GLY A 9 3.35 33.55 -9.06
C GLY A 9 2.48 32.45 -9.66
N VAL A 10 3.11 31.39 -10.15
CA VAL A 10 2.41 30.17 -10.56
C VAL A 10 2.15 29.35 -9.31
N VAL A 11 0.91 29.38 -8.82
CA VAL A 11 0.42 28.41 -7.83
C VAL A 11 0.14 27.12 -8.58
N PHE A 12 1.08 26.17 -8.52
CA PHE A 12 0.87 24.80 -8.99
C PHE A 12 0.06 24.06 -7.92
N VAL A 13 -1.26 24.00 -8.09
CA VAL A 13 -2.11 23.04 -7.38
C VAL A 13 -1.90 21.69 -8.05
N ILE A 14 -0.98 20.89 -7.50
CA ILE A 14 -0.77 19.53 -7.96
C ILE A 14 -1.78 18.63 -7.25
N GLY A 15 -2.98 18.51 -7.83
CA GLY A 15 -3.85 17.37 -7.54
C GLY A 15 -3.30 16.14 -8.25
N LEU A 16 -2.37 15.41 -7.62
CA LEU A 16 -1.85 14.15 -8.13
C LEU A 16 -2.87 13.04 -7.86
N LEU A 17 -3.84 12.89 -8.77
CA LEU A 17 -4.47 11.59 -9.01
C LEU A 17 -3.54 10.79 -9.93
N THR A 18 -2.54 10.10 -9.37
CA THR A 18 -1.68 9.20 -10.15
C THR A 18 -2.39 7.89 -10.41
N ILE A 19 -2.96 7.75 -11.59
CA ILE A 19 -3.40 6.46 -12.13
C ILE A 19 -2.16 5.78 -12.71
N PHE A 20 -1.53 4.88 -11.96
CA PHE A 20 -0.50 4.00 -12.51
C PHE A 20 -1.17 2.90 -13.34
N SER A 21 -1.23 3.08 -14.66
CA SER A 21 -1.62 2.02 -15.58
C SER A 21 -0.45 1.05 -15.72
N ALA A 22 -0.46 -0.04 -14.95
CA ALA A 22 0.41 -1.17 -15.21
C ALA A 22 -0.11 -1.96 -16.44
N THR A 23 0.79 -2.32 -17.33
CA THR A 23 0.53 -3.08 -18.55
C THR A 23 0.09 -4.51 -18.23
N GLY A 24 -1.13 -4.86 -18.62
CA GLY A 24 -1.68 -6.23 -18.62
C GLY A 24 -2.81 -6.41 -17.61
N ASN A 25 -4.07 -6.30 -18.06
CA ASN A 25 -5.30 -6.50 -17.26
C ASN A 25 -5.17 -6.05 -15.81
N THR A 26 -4.87 -4.78 -15.61
CA THR A 26 -4.71 -4.22 -14.29
C THR A 26 -6.07 -3.87 -13.73
N ASN A 27 -6.60 -4.77 -12.90
CA ASN A 27 -7.55 -4.36 -11.89
C ASN A 27 -6.91 -3.19 -11.14
N ALA A 28 -7.56 -2.04 -11.20
CA ALA A 28 -7.09 -0.87 -10.47
C ALA A 28 -7.13 -1.19 -8.96
N VAL A 29 -6.25 -0.55 -8.20
CA VAL A 29 -6.31 -0.56 -6.75
C VAL A 29 -6.44 0.86 -6.24
N TYR A 30 -7.20 1.01 -5.17
CA TYR A 30 -7.40 2.25 -4.43
C TYR A 30 -6.60 2.16 -3.14
N VAL A 31 -5.87 3.23 -2.83
CA VAL A 31 -5.11 3.34 -1.59
C VAL A 31 -5.93 4.22 -0.65
N ASN A 32 -6.50 3.60 0.38
CA ASN A 32 -7.23 4.30 1.43
C ASN A 32 -6.24 4.86 2.45
N ASP A 33 -5.22 4.08 2.78
CA ASP A 33 -4.17 4.45 3.70
C ASP A 33 -2.84 3.77 3.32
N LEU A 34 -1.74 4.50 3.45
CA LEU A 34 -0.39 4.01 3.20
C LEU A 34 0.63 4.95 3.83
N GLU A 35 0.99 4.68 5.08
CA GLU A 35 1.86 5.54 5.85
C GLU A 35 2.61 4.79 6.96
N THR A 36 3.63 5.42 7.53
CA THR A 36 4.28 4.91 8.74
C THR A 36 3.77 5.64 9.97
N GLU A 37 3.49 4.90 11.04
CA GLU A 37 2.96 5.42 12.31
C GLU A 37 3.78 4.95 13.51
N CYS A 38 3.59 5.64 14.65
CA CYS A 38 4.13 5.21 15.92
C CYS A 38 3.42 3.96 16.44
N ARG A 39 4.16 2.86 16.49
CA ARG A 39 3.77 1.56 17.02
C ARG A 39 3.69 1.62 18.55
N GLY A 40 2.50 1.31 19.08
CA GLY A 40 2.31 0.88 20.47
C GLY A 40 2.67 -0.61 20.65
N ASP A 41 1.77 -1.40 21.25
CA ASP A 41 1.92 -2.85 21.46
C ASP A 41 1.41 -3.74 20.29
N ARG A 42 1.33 -3.22 19.06
CA ARG A 42 0.79 -3.99 17.93
C ARG A 42 1.86 -4.96 17.40
N ALA A 43 1.52 -6.26 17.24
CA ALA A 43 2.38 -7.28 16.60
C ALA A 43 2.49 -7.03 15.08
N GLU A 44 2.94 -7.97 14.26
CA GLU A 44 2.67 -7.95 12.82
C GLU A 44 1.31 -8.59 12.53
N SER A 45 0.62 -8.14 11.49
CA SER A 45 -0.71 -8.65 11.13
C SER A 45 -1.09 -8.27 9.72
N THR A 46 -1.84 -9.17 9.11
CA THR A 46 -2.40 -8.96 7.79
C THR A 46 -3.81 -9.54 7.75
N SER A 47 -4.64 -8.93 6.92
CA SER A 47 -5.99 -9.38 6.65
C SER A 47 -6.30 -9.21 5.17
N ILE A 48 -6.92 -10.25 4.61
CA ILE A 48 -7.50 -10.21 3.27
C ILE A 48 -8.99 -10.51 3.43
N SER A 49 -9.83 -9.56 3.00
CA SER A 49 -11.29 -9.65 3.10
C SER A 49 -11.97 -9.40 1.75
N LEU A 50 -13.03 -10.15 1.46
CA LEU A 50 -13.92 -9.93 0.32
C LEU A 50 -15.04 -8.98 0.77
N GLN A 51 -15.21 -7.87 0.06
CA GLN A 51 -16.25 -6.88 0.34
C GLN A 51 -17.57 -7.24 -0.35
N GLN A 52 -18.63 -6.50 -0.02
CA GLN A 52 -19.98 -6.75 -0.55
C GLN A 52 -20.11 -6.44 -2.04
N ASP A 53 -19.27 -5.56 -2.58
CA ASP A 53 -19.18 -5.15 -3.98
C ASP A 53 -18.17 -5.99 -4.78
N ASN A 54 -17.81 -7.17 -4.26
CA ASN A 54 -16.81 -8.06 -4.85
C ASN A 54 -15.39 -7.46 -4.98
N SER A 55 -15.08 -6.36 -4.30
CA SER A 55 -13.71 -5.89 -4.14
C SER A 55 -12.97 -6.76 -3.11
N ILE A 56 -11.63 -6.78 -3.20
CA ILE A 56 -10.77 -7.38 -2.17
C ILE A 56 -10.03 -6.27 -1.46
N ARG A 57 -10.17 -6.23 -0.13
CA ARG A 57 -9.45 -5.29 0.73
C ARG A 57 -8.30 -5.98 1.45
N PHE A 58 -7.16 -5.32 1.41
CA PHE A 58 -5.90 -5.69 2.03
C PHE A 58 -5.60 -4.72 3.15
N GLU A 59 -5.53 -5.23 4.37
CA GLU A 59 -5.18 -4.43 5.54
C GLU A 59 -4.00 -5.08 6.23
N GLY A 60 -3.07 -4.28 6.70
CA GLY A 60 -1.99 -4.84 7.51
C GLY A 60 -1.10 -3.81 8.14
N TYR A 61 -0.31 -4.33 9.08
CA TYR A 61 0.68 -3.59 9.81
C TYR A 61 1.93 -4.45 9.99
N PHE A 62 3.10 -3.86 9.76
CA PHE A 62 4.38 -4.56 9.95
C PHE A 62 5.47 -3.65 10.52
N PRO A 63 6.44 -4.19 11.29
CA PRO A 63 7.51 -3.40 11.88
C PRO A 63 8.38 -2.72 10.81
N VAL A 64 8.71 -1.44 11.03
CA VAL A 64 9.65 -0.67 10.20
C VAL A 64 10.65 0.08 11.10
N GLU A 65 11.73 0.61 10.54
CA GLU A 65 12.83 1.22 11.32
C GLU A 65 12.42 2.52 12.02
N ASN A 66 11.73 3.43 11.32
CA ASN A 66 11.32 4.72 11.86
C ASN A 66 10.04 5.25 11.18
N THR A 67 9.35 6.19 11.84
CA THR A 67 8.12 6.84 11.34
C THR A 67 8.37 7.89 10.25
N ASN A 68 9.64 8.12 9.88
CA ASN A 68 10.01 8.94 8.73
C ASN A 68 10.30 8.06 7.50
N SER A 69 10.06 6.74 7.59
CA SER A 69 10.34 5.82 6.49
C SER A 69 9.29 5.95 5.42
N ASP A 70 9.72 6.03 4.17
CA ASP A 70 8.81 6.04 3.04
C ASP A 70 8.23 4.64 2.80
N MET A 71 6.92 4.59 2.61
CA MET A 71 6.21 3.40 2.16
C MET A 71 5.94 3.45 0.66
N SER A 72 6.02 2.27 0.06
CA SER A 72 5.66 2.06 -1.33
C SER A 72 5.02 0.69 -1.48
N PHE A 73 4.30 0.48 -2.58
CA PHE A 73 3.74 -0.82 -2.88
C PHE A 73 3.87 -1.14 -4.36
N ASN A 74 3.80 -2.43 -4.67
CA ASN A 74 3.60 -2.93 -6.03
C ASN A 74 2.45 -3.92 -5.99
N TYR A 75 1.49 -3.75 -6.91
CA TYR A 75 0.36 -4.64 -7.09
C TYR A 75 0.42 -5.29 -8.47
N ASN A 76 0.28 -6.61 -8.51
CA ASN A 76 0.07 -7.38 -9.72
C ASN A 76 -1.32 -8.03 -9.68
N GLY A 77 -2.16 -7.76 -10.68
CA GLY A 77 -3.57 -8.16 -10.74
C GLY A 77 -3.84 -9.42 -11.58
N GLY A 78 -5.12 -9.79 -11.69
CA GLY A 78 -5.59 -10.97 -12.41
C GLY A 78 -6.04 -12.12 -11.48
N SER A 79 -6.00 -13.37 -11.95
CA SER A 79 -6.39 -14.54 -11.14
C SER A 79 -5.38 -14.89 -10.04
N SER A 80 -4.16 -14.36 -10.13
CA SER A 80 -3.11 -14.46 -9.12
C SER A 80 -2.70 -13.05 -8.71
N MET A 81 -3.29 -12.55 -7.64
CA MET A 81 -3.05 -11.21 -7.11
C MET A 81 -1.92 -11.23 -6.10
N VAL A 82 -0.98 -10.29 -6.23
CA VAL A 82 0.11 -10.11 -5.28
C VAL A 82 0.21 -8.65 -4.93
N LEU A 83 0.00 -8.33 -3.64
CA LEU A 83 0.32 -7.04 -3.06
C LEU A 83 1.67 -7.16 -2.35
N ASN A 84 2.66 -6.36 -2.76
CA ASN A 84 3.94 -6.27 -2.08
C ASN A 84 4.12 -4.87 -1.51
N VAL A 85 4.02 -4.75 -0.21
CA VAL A 85 4.23 -3.49 0.53
C VAL A 85 5.69 -3.44 0.97
N LYS A 86 6.33 -2.29 0.77
CA LYS A 86 7.75 -2.08 1.02
C LYS A 86 7.97 -0.85 1.86
N SER A 87 8.79 -0.98 2.90
CA SER A 87 9.43 0.15 3.57
C SER A 87 10.82 0.36 2.97
N GLN A 88 11.20 1.60 2.65
CA GLN A 88 12.51 1.86 2.02
C GLN A 88 13.72 1.72 2.96
N ASN A 89 13.49 1.44 4.25
CA ASN A 89 14.53 1.16 5.23
C ASN A 89 14.43 -0.29 5.72
N LEU A 90 15.59 -0.99 5.68
CA LEU A 90 15.76 -2.43 5.96
C LEU A 90 15.51 -2.78 7.44
N ALA A 91 15.49 -4.09 7.71
CA ALA A 91 14.99 -4.78 8.90
C ALA A 91 15.17 -4.07 10.27
N ALA A 92 14.15 -4.25 11.13
CA ALA A 92 14.01 -3.64 12.45
C ALA A 92 15.30 -3.71 13.30
N PRO A 93 15.65 -2.65 14.03
CA PRO A 93 16.74 -2.70 14.99
C PRO A 93 16.41 -3.70 16.11
N ASP A 94 17.38 -4.55 16.46
CA ASP A 94 17.33 -5.39 17.66
C ASP A 94 17.36 -4.47 18.89
N PHE A 95 16.18 -4.06 19.36
CA PHE A 95 15.93 -3.31 20.60
C PHE A 95 16.64 -1.94 20.73
N LEU A 96 15.86 -0.86 20.61
CA LEU A 96 16.19 0.43 21.20
C LEU A 96 15.15 0.80 22.24
N TRP A 97 15.59 0.84 23.49
CA TRP A 97 14.81 1.34 24.62
C TRP A 97 14.60 2.85 24.44
N TYR A 98 13.34 3.26 24.35
CA TYR A 98 12.85 4.64 24.35
C TYR A 98 13.24 5.48 23.13
N ASP A 99 12.57 5.23 22.01
CA ASP A 99 11.73 6.21 21.31
C ASP A 99 10.81 5.41 20.36
N CYS A 100 9.56 5.84 20.23
CA CYS A 100 8.47 5.22 19.47
C CYS A 100 8.92 4.12 18.45
N LEU A 101 8.51 2.87 18.69
CA LEU A 101 8.67 1.80 17.70
C LEU A 101 7.87 2.21 16.44
N ALA A 102 8.32 1.93 15.22
CA ALA A 102 7.59 2.33 14.02
C ALA A 102 6.89 1.13 13.35
N SER A 103 5.73 1.40 12.74
CA SER A 103 5.00 0.42 11.93
C SER A 103 4.58 1.03 10.61
N GLY A 104 4.71 0.26 9.53
CA GLY A 104 4.05 0.57 8.26
C GLY A 104 2.61 0.08 8.30
N VAL A 105 1.67 0.94 7.93
CA VAL A 105 0.24 0.66 7.87
C VAL A 105 -0.23 0.81 6.44
N TYR A 106 -1.07 -0.13 6.00
CA TYR A 106 -1.70 -0.04 4.69
C TYR A 106 -3.15 -0.51 4.73
N ASP A 107 -3.97 0.19 3.96
CA ASP A 107 -5.33 -0.15 3.62
C ASP A 107 -5.51 0.08 2.12
N ILE A 108 -5.58 -1.01 1.36
CA ILE A 108 -5.60 -1.01 -0.10
C ILE A 108 -6.76 -1.89 -0.56
N GLU A 109 -7.50 -1.43 -1.56
CA GLU A 109 -8.69 -2.11 -2.05
C GLU A 109 -8.62 -2.28 -3.57
N THR A 110 -9.03 -3.44 -4.11
CA THR A 110 -9.14 -3.60 -5.57
C THR A 110 -10.38 -2.90 -6.11
N SER A 111 -10.43 -2.69 -7.43
CA SER A 111 -11.73 -2.55 -8.10
C SER A 111 -12.59 -3.79 -7.91
N GLU A 112 -13.90 -3.66 -8.15
CA GLU A 112 -14.84 -4.77 -8.24
C GLU A 112 -14.29 -5.89 -9.16
N LEU A 113 -14.47 -7.13 -8.74
CA LEU A 113 -14.02 -8.32 -9.45
C LEU A 113 -15.20 -9.15 -9.94
N ASN A 114 -15.03 -9.75 -11.11
CA ASN A 114 -16.00 -10.71 -11.63
C ASN A 114 -16.03 -11.99 -10.78
N GLU A 115 -17.09 -12.79 -10.98
CA GLU A 115 -17.13 -14.15 -10.44
C GLU A 115 -15.90 -14.96 -10.86
N GLY A 116 -15.38 -15.74 -9.92
CA GLY A 116 -14.17 -16.50 -10.19
C GLY A 116 -13.47 -17.01 -8.96
N ARG A 117 -12.28 -17.56 -9.19
CA ARG A 117 -11.38 -18.05 -8.15
C ARG A 117 -10.08 -17.28 -8.24
N TYR A 118 -9.70 -16.65 -7.15
CA TYR A 118 -8.54 -15.77 -7.06
C TYR A 118 -7.55 -16.34 -6.02
N SER A 119 -6.29 -16.42 -6.39
CA SER A 119 -5.19 -16.62 -5.45
C SER A 119 -4.66 -15.24 -5.07
N VAL A 120 -4.67 -14.93 -3.78
CA VAL A 120 -4.33 -13.60 -3.28
C VAL A 120 -3.18 -13.74 -2.28
N GLU A 121 -2.18 -12.89 -2.40
CA GLU A 121 -0.95 -12.95 -1.60
C GLU A 121 -0.53 -11.55 -1.14
N ILE A 122 -0.12 -11.44 0.12
CA ILE A 122 0.52 -10.26 0.69
C ILE A 122 2.00 -10.57 0.93
N LYS A 123 2.84 -9.62 0.55
CA LYS A 123 4.27 -9.61 0.86
C LYS A 123 4.66 -8.33 1.59
N HIS A 124 5.54 -8.48 2.58
CA HIS A 124 6.24 -7.36 3.21
C HIS A 124 7.71 -7.45 2.82
N ASN A 125 8.25 -6.38 2.21
CA ASN A 125 9.64 -6.33 1.74
C ASN A 125 10.05 -7.53 0.85
N GLY A 126 9.09 -8.08 0.09
CA GLY A 126 9.30 -9.23 -0.79
C GLY A 126 9.09 -10.61 -0.14
N GLU A 127 8.97 -10.69 1.19
CA GLU A 127 8.68 -11.93 1.91
C GLU A 127 7.18 -12.15 2.03
N ARG A 128 6.72 -13.37 1.74
CA ARG A 128 5.30 -13.71 1.80
C ARG A 128 4.85 -13.91 3.24
N VAL A 129 3.89 -13.11 3.66
CA VAL A 129 3.33 -13.12 5.02
C VAL A 129 1.93 -13.72 5.06
N GLU A 130 1.17 -13.59 3.97
CA GLU A 130 -0.17 -14.19 3.89
C GLU A 130 -0.52 -14.64 2.48
N LYS A 131 -1.30 -15.72 2.39
CA LYS A 131 -1.87 -16.21 1.14
C LYS A 131 -3.25 -16.83 1.37
N ARG A 132 -4.21 -16.47 0.53
CA ARG A 132 -5.57 -17.02 0.56
C ARG A 132 -6.09 -17.32 -0.84
N ILE A 133 -7.07 -18.22 -0.89
CA ILE A 133 -7.89 -18.44 -2.09
C ILE A 133 -9.27 -17.87 -1.82
N ILE A 134 -9.70 -16.92 -2.64
CA ILE A 134 -11.03 -16.31 -2.57
C ILE A 134 -11.86 -16.81 -3.73
N ARG A 135 -13.13 -17.12 -3.46
CA ARG A 135 -14.08 -17.52 -4.49
C ARG A 135 -15.29 -16.60 -4.42
N ILE A 136 -15.53 -15.90 -5.52
CA ILE A 136 -16.68 -15.02 -5.71
C ILE A 136 -17.74 -15.82 -6.45
N LYS A 137 -18.95 -15.83 -5.91
CA LYS A 137 -20.14 -16.48 -6.50
C LYS A 137 -21.31 -15.53 -6.35
N ASN A 138 -22.11 -15.38 -7.40
CA ASN A 138 -23.45 -14.81 -7.28
C ASN A 138 -24.45 -15.80 -6.66
#